data_AF-X1C939-F1
#
_entry.id   AF-X1C939-F1
#
_cell.length_a   1.000
_cell.length_b   1.000
_cell.length_c   1.000
_cell.angle_alpha   90.00
_cell.angle_beta   90.00
_cell.angle_gamma   90.00
#
_symmetry.space_group_name_H-M   'P 1'
#
loop_
_entity.id
_entity.type
_entity.pdbx_description
1 polymer ?
#
loop_
_entity_poly.entity_id
_entity_poly.type
_entity_poly.pdbx_seq_one_letter_code
_entity_poly.pdbx_strand_id
1 'polypeptide(L)'
;MKMLKNSFLRPFCLTILALLLVSCASGEEETFNIKSNYLKAEHMIPMRDGVNLYTQVYTPLDKSQEYPIMLFRTPYSIGYYQKNSYRQTLGPNNSFAKETFVFVYQDVRGKFKSEGDFTVMRP
;
A
#
# COMPACT_ATOMS: atom_id res chain seq x y z
N MET A 1 39.50 -53.72 -21.92
CA MET A 1 38.54 -52.96 -21.08
C MET A 1 38.43 -51.54 -21.63
N LYS A 2 37.53 -51.28 -22.60
CA LYS A 2 37.34 -49.93 -23.17
C LYS A 2 36.16 -49.27 -22.43
N MET A 3 36.48 -48.24 -21.65
CA MET A 3 35.50 -47.37 -20.97
C MET A 3 34.67 -46.64 -22.02
N LEU A 4 33.36 -46.91 -22.05
CA LEU A 4 32.37 -46.07 -22.73
C LEU A 4 32.41 -44.67 -22.08
N LYS A 5 32.89 -43.67 -22.82
CA LYS A 5 32.87 -42.27 -22.40
C LYS A 5 31.47 -41.71 -22.64
N ASN A 6 30.73 -41.45 -21.56
CA ASN A 6 29.43 -40.76 -21.54
C ASN A 6 29.57 -39.28 -21.98
N SER A 7 29.80 -39.02 -23.27
CA SER A 7 29.83 -37.66 -23.83
C SER A 7 28.44 -37.05 -24.05
N PHE A 8 27.38 -37.85 -24.00
CA PHE A 8 25.99 -37.42 -24.25
C PHE A 8 25.24 -36.89 -23.02
N LEU A 9 25.76 -37.09 -21.80
CA LEU A 9 25.07 -36.67 -20.56
C LEU A 9 25.30 -35.18 -20.21
N ARG A 10 26.35 -34.57 -20.77
CA ARG A 10 26.73 -33.17 -20.54
C ARG A 10 25.78 -32.13 -21.17
N PRO A 11 25.30 -32.25 -22.42
CA PRO A 11 24.37 -31.26 -22.98
C PRO A 11 23.00 -31.30 -22.31
N PHE A 12 22.55 -32.47 -21.85
CA PHE A 12 21.25 -32.63 -21.17
C PHE A 12 21.22 -32.00 -19.78
N CYS A 13 22.33 -32.06 -19.04
CA CYS A 13 22.47 -31.34 -17.77
C CYS A 13 22.49 -29.82 -17.95
N LEU A 14 23.12 -29.31 -19.01
CA LEU A 14 23.19 -27.88 -19.31
C LEU A 14 21.83 -27.30 -19.73
N THR A 15 21.02 -28.06 -20.48
CA THR A 15 19.68 -27.63 -20.86
C THR A 15 18.69 -27.65 -19.69
N ILE A 16 18.78 -28.65 -18.79
CA ILE A 16 17.96 -28.70 -17.57
C ILE A 16 18.30 -27.53 -16.62
N LEU A 17 19.58 -27.20 -16.47
CA LEU A 17 20.01 -26.09 -15.63
C LEU A 17 19.55 -24.72 -16.20
N ALA A 18 19.57 -24.56 -17.53
CA ALA A 18 19.04 -23.36 -18.18
C ALA A 18 17.52 -23.22 -17.99
N LEU A 19 16.78 -24.33 -18.05
CA LEU A 19 15.32 -24.33 -17.86
C LEU A 19 14.92 -24.00 -16.41
N LEU A 20 15.71 -24.46 -15.43
CA LEU A 20 15.52 -24.13 -14.01
C LEU A 20 15.80 -22.65 -13.70
N LEU A 21 16.77 -22.03 -14.38
CA LEU A 21 17.07 -20.60 -14.21
C LEU A 21 15.95 -19.69 -14.76
N VAL A 22 15.25 -20.10 -15.82
CA VAL A 22 14.14 -19.33 -16.40
C VAL A 22 12.91 -19.30 -15.48
N SER A 23 12.60 -20.38 -14.76
CA SER A 23 11.45 -20.43 -13.84
C SER A 23 11.63 -19.56 -12.58
N CYS A 24 12.86 -19.15 -12.26
CA CYS A 24 13.14 -18.30 -11.10
C CYS A 24 12.93 -16.79 -11.38
N ALA A 25 12.79 -16.41 -12.66
CA ALA A 25 12.72 -15.00 -13.07
C ALA A 25 11.30 -14.42 -13.14
N SER A 26 10.24 -15.23 -12.96
CA SER A 26 8.84 -14.79 -13.08
C SER A 26 8.16 -14.64 -11.71
N GLY A 27 8.78 -13.88 -10.81
CA GLY A 27 8.18 -13.43 -9.56
C GLY A 27 7.86 -11.94 -9.61
N GLU A 28 7.04 -11.50 -10.56
CA GLU A 28 6.47 -10.15 -10.51
C GLU A 28 5.26 -10.17 -9.58
N GLU A 29 5.40 -9.63 -8.36
CA GLU A 29 4.21 -9.31 -7.57
C GLU A 29 3.42 -8.23 -8.30
N GLU A 30 2.20 -8.54 -8.75
CA GLU A 30 1.32 -7.54 -9.32
C GLU A 30 1.10 -6.42 -8.31
N THR A 31 1.64 -5.24 -8.63
CA THR A 31 1.51 -4.06 -7.79
C THR A 31 0.05 -3.63 -7.76
N PHE A 32 -0.58 -3.76 -6.59
CA PHE A 32 -1.99 -3.38 -6.42
C PHE A 32 -2.15 -1.87 -6.64
N ASN A 33 -2.89 -1.49 -7.68
CA ASN A 33 -3.07 -0.10 -8.05
C ASN A 33 -4.19 0.54 -7.23
N ILE A 34 -3.83 1.46 -6.33
CA ILE A 34 -4.81 2.13 -5.46
C ILE A 34 -5.77 3.01 -6.26
N LYS A 35 -5.27 3.75 -7.24
CA LYS A 35 -6.05 4.76 -7.97
C LYS A 35 -7.17 4.13 -8.80
N SER A 36 -6.99 2.90 -9.29
CA SER A 36 -8.03 2.17 -10.03
C SER A 36 -9.06 1.49 -9.14
N ASN A 37 -8.80 1.32 -7.85
CA ASN A 37 -9.65 0.57 -6.93
C ASN A 37 -10.31 1.43 -5.84
N TYR A 38 -9.77 2.63 -5.58
CA TYR A 38 -10.18 3.51 -4.50
C TYR A 38 -10.44 4.94 -4.97
N LEU A 39 -11.42 5.58 -4.33
CA LEU A 39 -11.63 7.03 -4.42
C LEU A 39 -10.99 7.70 -3.21
N LYS A 40 -10.19 8.74 -3.46
CA LYS A 40 -9.65 9.61 -2.41
C LYS A 40 -10.55 10.84 -2.22
N ALA A 41 -11.02 11.07 -1.01
CA ALA A 41 -11.68 12.30 -0.58
C ALA A 41 -10.85 13.00 0.51
N GLU A 42 -10.96 14.33 0.57
CA GLU A 42 -10.28 15.16 1.56
C GLU A 42 -11.31 15.97 2.34
N HIS A 43 -11.18 16.00 3.66
CA HIS A 43 -12.13 16.63 4.56
C HIS A 43 -11.42 17.39 5.68
N MET A 44 -12.06 18.48 6.12
CA MET A 44 -11.72 19.18 7.36
C MET A 44 -12.76 18.77 8.41
N ILE A 45 -12.36 17.94 9.38
CA ILE A 45 -13.28 17.36 10.37
C ILE A 45 -13.32 18.24 11.62
N PRO A 46 -14.49 18.82 11.98
CA PRO A 46 -14.60 19.69 13.16
C PRO A 46 -14.52 18.88 14.45
N MET A 47 -13.69 19.34 15.38
CA MET A 47 -13.56 18.78 16.73
C MET A 47 -14.48 19.51 17.71
N ARG A 48 -14.60 18.97 18.94
CA ARG A 48 -15.47 19.53 20.01
C ARG A 48 -15.20 21.00 20.34
N ASP A 49 -13.97 21.45 20.11
CA ASP A 49 -13.47 22.78 20.43
C ASP A 49 -13.41 23.69 19.19
N GLY A 50 -14.06 23.29 18.09
CA GLY A 50 -14.18 24.09 16.87
C GLY A 50 -13.00 24.00 15.91
N VAL A 51 -11.89 23.40 16.32
CA VAL A 51 -10.71 23.20 15.46
C VAL A 51 -10.96 22.09 14.45
N ASN A 52 -10.53 22.28 13.21
CA ASN A 52 -10.69 21.29 12.15
C ASN A 52 -9.42 20.48 11.89
N LEU A 53 -9.57 19.15 11.79
CA LEU A 53 -8.47 18.24 11.45
C LEU A 53 -8.57 17.78 10.01
N TYR A 54 -7.48 17.95 9.26
CA TYR A 54 -7.36 17.50 7.89
C TYR A 54 -7.29 15.98 7.82
N THR A 55 -8.18 15.40 7.01
CA THR A 55 -8.41 13.96 6.91
C THR A 55 -8.55 13.55 5.46
N GLN A 56 -7.79 12.53 5.04
CA GLN A 56 -7.93 11.85 3.75
C GLN A 56 -8.66 10.52 3.95
N VAL A 57 -9.68 10.26 3.14
CA VAL A 57 -10.46 9.02 3.17
C VAL A 57 -10.29 8.32 1.83
N TYR A 58 -9.86 7.07 1.86
CA TYR A 58 -9.82 6.18 0.71
C TYR A 58 -10.95 5.17 0.86
N THR A 59 -11.95 5.29 -0.01
CA THR A 59 -13.12 4.40 -0.04
C THR A 59 -12.99 3.47 -1.24
N PRO A 60 -13.21 2.15 -1.08
CA PRO A 60 -13.23 1.24 -2.22
C PRO A 60 -14.31 1.65 -3.22
N LEU A 61 -14.05 1.41 -4.50
CA LEU A 61 -15.05 1.62 -5.55
C LEU A 61 -16.19 0.61 -5.47
N ASP A 62 -15.92 -0.59 -4.95
CA ASP A 62 -16.94 -1.55 -4.59
C ASP A 62 -17.80 -1.00 -3.44
N LYS A 63 -19.11 -1.11 -3.61
CA LYS A 63 -20.14 -0.67 -2.66
C LYS A 63 -21.13 -1.80 -2.35
N SER A 64 -20.78 -3.04 -2.68
CA SER A 64 -21.63 -4.22 -2.49
C SER A 64 -21.95 -4.50 -1.02
N GLN A 65 -21.07 -4.08 -0.11
CA GLN A 65 -21.20 -4.29 1.32
C GLN A 65 -20.62 -3.12 2.13
N GLU A 66 -20.85 -3.14 3.43
CA GLU A 66 -20.15 -2.26 4.37
C GLU A 66 -18.75 -2.80 4.63
N TYR A 67 -17.77 -1.90 4.68
CA TYR A 67 -16.37 -2.25 4.90
C TYR A 67 -15.85 -1.67 6.21
N PRO A 68 -14.96 -2.40 6.91
CA PRO A 68 -14.31 -1.90 8.10
C PRO A 68 -13.45 -0.66 7.81
N ILE A 69 -13.38 0.25 8.79
CA ILE A 69 -12.57 1.46 8.72
C ILE A 69 -11.25 1.24 9.47
N MET A 70 -10.13 1.53 8.79
CA MET A 70 -8.81 1.62 9.40
C MET A 70 -8.40 3.09 9.54
N LEU A 71 -8.42 3.59 10.78
CA LEU A 71 -8.03 4.96 11.10
C LEU A 71 -6.56 5.04 11.53
N PHE A 72 -5.80 5.92 10.87
CA PHE A 72 -4.43 6.24 11.21
C PHE A 72 -4.27 7.75 11.43
N ARG A 73 -3.86 8.12 12.66
CA ARG A 73 -3.61 9.51 13.05
C ARG A 73 -2.13 9.69 13.31
N THR A 74 -1.50 10.70 12.70
CA THR A 74 -0.04 10.86 12.80
C THR A 74 0.41 12.32 12.93
N PRO A 75 1.45 12.61 13.72
CA PRO A 75 2.17 13.88 13.70
C PRO A 75 3.22 13.99 12.59
N TYR A 76 3.29 13.00 11.68
CA TYR A 76 4.38 12.83 10.70
C TYR A 76 3.93 12.91 9.23
N SER A 77 3.03 13.83 8.89
CA SER A 77 2.53 14.13 7.55
C SER A 77 1.80 12.95 6.91
N ILE A 78 0.53 13.14 6.59
CA ILE A 78 -0.15 12.17 5.72
C ILE A 78 0.16 12.36 4.23
N GLY A 79 0.84 13.45 3.85
CA GLY A 79 1.33 13.69 2.49
C GLY A 79 0.22 13.70 1.44
N TYR A 80 0.59 13.61 0.15
CA TYR A 80 -0.36 13.47 -0.97
C TYR A 80 -1.46 14.55 -0.99
N TYR A 81 -1.14 15.79 -0.64
CA TYR A 81 -2.11 16.89 -0.50
C TYR A 81 -2.63 17.47 -1.81
N GLN A 82 -2.01 17.12 -2.94
CA GLN A 82 -2.43 17.58 -4.25
C GLN A 82 -3.61 16.75 -4.76
N LYS A 83 -4.45 17.40 -5.57
CA LYS A 83 -5.52 16.73 -6.31
C LYS A 83 -4.93 15.59 -7.16
N ASN A 84 -5.58 14.44 -7.14
CA ASN A 84 -5.15 13.22 -7.84
C ASN A 84 -3.81 12.62 -7.39
N SER A 85 -3.26 13.07 -6.25
CA SER A 85 -2.12 12.43 -5.61
C SER A 85 -2.62 11.30 -4.69
N TYR A 86 -2.19 10.07 -4.97
CA TYR A 86 -2.61 8.85 -4.26
C TYR A 86 -1.41 8.18 -3.60
N ARG A 87 -1.63 7.61 -2.42
CA ARG A 87 -0.68 6.72 -1.77
C ARG A 87 -0.46 5.48 -2.64
N GLN A 88 0.78 5.00 -2.69
CA GLN A 88 1.12 3.73 -3.34
C GLN A 88 0.73 2.53 -2.47
N THR A 89 0.71 2.74 -1.15
CA THR A 89 0.33 1.72 -0.16
C THR A 89 -0.72 2.27 0.79
N LEU A 90 -1.79 1.51 0.98
CA LEU A 90 -2.80 1.77 2.01
C LEU A 90 -2.65 0.76 3.16
N GLY A 91 -2.81 1.22 4.40
CA GLY A 91 -2.53 0.43 5.60
C GLY A 91 -1.05 0.11 5.81
N PRO A 92 -0.75 -0.88 6.68
CA PRO A 92 0.61 -1.40 6.86
C PRO A 92 1.19 -2.01 5.58
N ASN A 93 0.33 -2.62 4.76
CA ASN A 93 0.64 -3.17 3.45
C ASN A 93 -0.65 -3.29 2.61
N ASN A 94 -0.50 -3.52 1.30
CA ASN A 94 -1.64 -3.56 0.37
C ASN A 94 -2.54 -4.80 0.51
N SER A 95 -2.24 -5.79 1.37
CA SER A 95 -3.14 -6.92 1.61
C SER A 95 -4.47 -6.45 2.20
N PHE A 96 -4.46 -5.47 3.11
CA PHE A 96 -5.67 -4.85 3.63
C PHE A 96 -6.46 -4.10 2.55
N ALA A 97 -5.76 -3.51 1.58
CA ALA A 97 -6.41 -2.82 0.47
C ALA A 97 -7.10 -3.82 -0.49
N LYS A 98 -6.51 -5.02 -0.65
CA LYS A 98 -7.12 -6.15 -1.38
C LYS A 98 -8.34 -6.73 -0.64
N GLU A 99 -8.32 -6.70 0.68
CA GLU A 99 -9.48 -7.05 1.55
C GLU A 99 -10.51 -5.91 1.67
N THR A 100 -10.38 -4.84 0.87
CA THR A 100 -11.39 -3.77 0.71
C THR A 100 -11.71 -2.94 1.97
N PHE A 101 -10.72 -2.66 2.82
CA PHE A 101 -10.91 -1.74 3.95
C PHE A 101 -11.11 -0.28 3.49
N VAL A 102 -11.85 0.52 4.26
CA VAL A 102 -11.82 1.99 4.14
C VAL A 102 -10.63 2.51 4.93
N PHE A 103 -9.76 3.31 4.30
CA PHE A 103 -8.59 3.87 4.99
C PHE A 103 -8.78 5.36 5.28
N VAL A 104 -8.53 5.74 6.52
CA VAL A 104 -8.63 7.12 6.97
C VAL A 104 -7.29 7.56 7.52
N TYR A 105 -6.68 8.55 6.87
CA TYR A 105 -5.43 9.17 7.30
C TYR A 105 -5.72 10.57 7.80
N GLN A 106 -5.28 10.90 9.00
CA GLN A 106 -5.53 12.21 9.59
C GLN A 106 -4.25 12.81 10.14
N ASP A 107 -4.00 14.06 9.78
CA ASP A 107 -2.97 14.86 10.44
C ASP A 107 -3.46 15.24 11.84
N VAL A 108 -2.65 15.02 12.86
CA VAL A 108 -3.03 15.42 14.22
C VAL A 108 -3.09 16.95 14.35
N ARG A 109 -3.74 17.41 15.41
CA ARG A 109 -3.87 18.84 15.75
C ARG A 109 -2.54 19.60 15.70
N GLY A 110 -2.56 20.76 15.07
CA GLY A 110 -1.42 21.66 14.91
C GLY A 110 -0.28 21.12 14.07
N LYS A 111 -0.55 20.11 13.23
CA LYS A 111 0.41 19.55 12.27
C LYS A 111 -0.13 19.64 10.85
N PHE A 112 0.77 19.99 9.92
CA PHE A 112 0.52 20.05 8.49
C PHE A 112 -0.74 20.84 8.12
N LYS A 113 -1.76 20.18 7.57
CA LYS A 113 -3.00 20.81 7.14
C LYS A 113 -4.07 20.88 8.24
N SER A 114 -3.82 20.28 9.40
CA SER A 114 -4.71 20.37 10.56
C SER A 114 -4.50 21.66 11.34
N GLU A 115 -5.61 22.22 11.82
CA GLU A 115 -5.63 23.45 12.61
C GLU A 115 -5.25 23.20 14.09
N GLY A 116 -5.16 24.30 14.85
CA GLY A 116 -4.90 24.31 16.29
C GLY A 116 -3.42 24.21 16.68
N ASP A 117 -3.15 24.05 17.98
CA ASP A 117 -1.78 24.00 18.50
C ASP A 117 -1.28 22.57 18.73
N PHE A 118 -0.03 22.32 18.30
CA PHE A 118 0.64 21.06 18.52
C PHE A 118 1.28 21.02 19.92
N THR A 119 1.02 19.91 20.62
CA THR A 119 1.66 19.60 21.90
C THR A 119 2.17 18.18 21.82
N VAL A 120 3.46 17.99 22.10
CA VAL A 120 4.07 16.65 22.16
C VAL A 120 3.50 15.94 23.38
N MET A 121 2.96 14.73 23.18
CA MET A 121 2.42 13.87 24.25
C MET A 121 1.49 14.65 25.19
N ARG A 122 0.26 14.94 24.73
CA ARG A 122 -0.78 15.43 25.65
C ARG A 122 -1.03 14.33 26.69
N PRO A 123 -0.91 14.62 28.00
CA PRO A 123 -1.12 13.64 29.07
C PRO A 123 -2.56 13.11 29.09
#